data_AF-A0A9E6JMM3-F1
#
_entry.id   AF-A0A9E6JMM3-F1
#
_cell.length_a   1.000
_cell.length_b   1.000
_cell.length_c   1.000
_cell.angle_alpha   90.00
_cell.angle_beta   90.00
_cell.angle_gamma   90.00
#
_symmetry.space_group_name_H-M   'P 1'
#
loop_
_entity.id
_entity.type
_entity.pdbx_description
1 polymer ?
#
loop_
_entity_poly.entity_id
_entity_poly.type
_entity_poly.pdbx_seq_one_letter_code
_entity_poly.pdbx_strand_id
1 'polypeptide(L)'
;GSGDAYRFDAAYFRDLRRCLGDRLHLCMVLGPEGEPAAGGLFTNVDGLMQFHLAGTAPAFRRSGPAKLMLLHMRDQARDWGAGRLHLGGGVGCAEDSLAFFKQGFSRLRARFSTYRMVLLPRVYRELAGDLEGDFFPAYRHP
;
A
#
# COMPACT_ATOMS: atom_id res chain seq x y z
N GLY A 1 -6.21 13.46 0.93
CA GLY A 1 -5.65 12.73 2.09
C GLY A 1 -6.10 11.28 2.00
N SER A 2 -5.54 10.36 2.79
CA SER A 2 -6.09 9.01 2.87
C SER A 2 -7.47 9.05 3.55
N GLY A 3 -8.42 8.24 3.08
CA GLY A 3 -9.73 8.10 3.75
C GLY A 3 -9.60 7.45 5.14
N ASP A 4 -10.66 7.52 5.95
CA ASP A 4 -10.66 6.99 7.33
C ASP A 4 -10.35 5.49 7.41
N ALA A 5 -10.64 4.73 6.36
CA ALA A 5 -10.29 3.31 6.23
C ALA A 5 -8.77 3.02 6.26
N TYR A 6 -7.92 4.04 6.16
CA TYR A 6 -6.46 3.92 6.25
C TYR A 6 -5.89 4.42 7.59
N ARG A 7 -6.74 4.65 8.59
CA ARG A 7 -6.31 5.01 9.95
C ARG A 7 -6.26 3.74 10.79
N PHE A 8 -5.07 3.15 10.85
CA PHE A 8 -4.80 1.97 11.68
C PHE A 8 -4.38 2.38 13.08
N ASP A 9 -4.83 1.60 14.07
CA ASP A 9 -4.41 1.79 15.45
C ASP A 9 -3.02 1.17 15.72
N ALA A 10 -2.50 1.37 16.92
CA ALA A 10 -1.21 0.80 17.30
C ALA A 10 -1.24 -0.75 17.39
N ALA A 11 -2.41 -1.36 17.61
CA ALA A 11 -2.52 -2.82 17.68
C ALA A 11 -2.25 -3.45 16.32
N TYR A 12 -2.79 -2.87 15.25
CA TYR A 12 -2.53 -3.27 13.87
C TYR A 12 -1.02 -3.37 13.57
N PHE A 13 -0.24 -2.34 13.92
CA PHE A 13 1.20 -2.34 13.65
C PHE A 13 1.97 -3.35 14.51
N ARG A 14 1.56 -3.54 15.78
CA ARG A 14 2.13 -4.58 16.65
C ARG A 14 1.87 -5.98 16.10
N ASP A 15 0.67 -6.23 15.60
CA ASP A 15 0.31 -7.49 14.99
C ASP A 15 1.07 -7.75 13.70
N LEU A 16 1.24 -6.73 12.83
CA LEU A 16 2.09 -6.85 11.66
C LEU A 16 3.52 -7.27 12.03
N ARG A 17 4.14 -6.62 13.02
CA ARG A 17 5.50 -6.96 13.47
C ARG A 17 5.58 -8.38 14.02
N ARG A 18 4.57 -8.81 14.78
CA ARG A 18 4.48 -10.15 15.36
C ARG A 18 4.35 -11.23 14.27
N CYS A 19 3.49 -11.02 13.29
CA CYS A 19 3.20 -12.02 12.25
C CYS A 19 4.29 -12.09 11.17
N LEU A 20 4.85 -10.94 10.79
CA LEU A 20 5.80 -10.87 9.68
C LEU A 20 7.25 -11.03 10.11
N GLY A 21 7.57 -10.76 11.38
CA GLY A 21 8.93 -10.92 11.88
C GLY A 21 9.90 -10.00 11.15
N ASP A 22 11.02 -10.59 10.70
CA ASP A 22 12.09 -9.88 9.99
C ASP A 22 11.76 -9.60 8.52
N ARG A 23 10.58 -10.03 8.05
CA ARG A 23 10.06 -9.73 6.72
C ARG A 23 9.38 -8.36 6.65
N LEU A 24 9.20 -7.68 7.79
CA LEU A 24 8.64 -6.33 7.86
C LEU A 24 9.74 -5.30 8.09
N HIS A 25 9.78 -4.27 7.26
CA HIS A 25 10.78 -3.22 7.31
C HIS A 25 10.13 -1.85 7.41
N LEU A 26 10.65 -1.01 8.29
CA LEU A 26 10.30 0.40 8.40
C LEU A 26 11.45 1.22 7.81
N CYS A 27 11.14 2.04 6.81
CA CYS A 27 12.07 3.05 6.29
C CYS A 27 11.58 4.43 6.72
N MET A 28 12.48 5.22 7.28
CA MET A 28 12.19 6.58 7.75
C MET A 28 13.15 7.55 7.06
N VAL A 29 12.61 8.63 6.52
CA VAL A 29 13.38 9.79 6.07
C VAL A 29 13.26 10.84 7.14
N LEU A 30 14.40 11.28 7.66
CA LEU A 30 14.48 12.34 8.65
C LEU A 30 14.71 13.69 7.97
N GLY A 31 14.13 14.74 8.53
CA GLY A 31 14.41 16.11 8.18
C GLY A 31 15.73 16.59 8.79
N PRO A 32 16.13 17.84 8.51
CA PRO A 32 17.42 18.40 8.94
C PRO A 32 17.64 18.39 10.45
N GLU A 33 16.57 18.51 11.25
CA GLU A 33 16.63 18.52 12.72
C GLU A 33 16.34 17.13 13.33
N GLY A 34 16.29 16.07 12.51
CA GLY A 34 16.04 14.69 12.93
C GLY A 34 14.58 14.29 13.05
N GLU A 35 13.65 15.18 12.70
CA GLU A 35 12.20 14.95 12.72
C GLU A 35 11.75 14.03 11.56
N PRO A 36 10.73 13.18 11.76
CA PRO A 36 10.19 12.36 10.68
C PRO A 36 9.61 13.19 9.51
N ALA A 37 10.28 13.16 8.35
CA ALA A 37 9.79 13.79 7.13
C ALA A 37 8.89 12.85 6.31
N ALA A 38 9.25 11.57 6.22
CA ALA A 38 8.43 10.51 5.67
C ALA A 38 8.73 9.17 6.32
N GLY A 39 7.76 8.26 6.25
CA GLY A 39 7.91 6.89 6.72
C GLY A 39 7.15 5.93 5.81
N GLY A 40 7.65 4.71 5.70
CA GLY A 40 7.06 3.67 4.88
C GLY A 40 7.28 2.28 5.46
N LEU A 41 6.25 1.46 5.41
CA LEU A 41 6.28 0.05 5.75
C LEU A 41 6.37 -0.78 4.49
N PHE A 42 7.33 -1.69 4.48
CA PHE A 42 7.63 -2.58 3.39
C PHE A 42 7.66 -4.01 3.90
N THR A 43 7.18 -4.94 3.08
CA THR A 43 7.40 -6.37 3.33
C THR A 43 8.35 -6.94 2.30
N ASN A 44 9.19 -7.91 2.67
CA ASN A 44 10.03 -8.65 1.75
C ASN A 44 9.77 -10.15 1.91
N VAL A 45 9.14 -10.76 0.92
CA VAL A 45 8.75 -12.17 0.93
C VAL A 45 9.01 -12.76 -0.45
N ASP A 46 9.71 -13.90 -0.49
CA ASP A 46 9.98 -14.67 -1.72
C ASP A 46 10.52 -13.84 -2.90
N GLY A 47 11.44 -12.91 -2.61
CA GLY A 47 12.07 -12.07 -3.62
C GLY A 47 11.19 -10.93 -4.15
N LEU A 48 10.07 -10.65 -3.50
CA LEU A 48 9.20 -9.52 -3.78
C LEU A 48 9.15 -8.58 -2.58
N MET A 49 9.61 -7.34 -2.78
CA MET A 49 9.37 -6.27 -1.83
C MET A 49 8.03 -5.60 -2.13
N GLN A 50 7.14 -5.46 -1.15
CA GLN A 50 5.85 -4.76 -1.32
C GLN A 50 5.84 -3.47 -0.51
N PHE A 51 5.42 -2.39 -1.16
CA PHE A 51 5.13 -1.11 -0.51
C PHE A 51 3.72 -1.14 0.09
N HIS A 52 3.63 -1.23 1.42
CA HIS A 52 2.35 -1.45 2.11
C HIS A 52 1.68 -0.16 2.55
N LEU A 53 2.34 0.61 3.42
CA LEU A 53 1.83 1.87 3.95
C LEU A 53 2.91 2.94 3.91
N ALA A 54 2.52 4.19 3.73
CA ALA A 54 3.44 5.31 3.89
C ALA A 54 2.74 6.59 4.29
N GLY A 55 3.51 7.47 4.91
CA GLY A 55 3.12 8.82 5.25
C GLY A 55 4.23 9.81 4.89
N THR A 56 3.83 11.03 4.59
CA THR A 56 4.73 12.17 4.49
C THR A 56 4.19 13.28 5.36
N ALA A 57 5.03 13.78 6.26
CA ALA A 57 4.67 14.88 7.13
C ALA A 57 4.29 16.11 6.29
N PRO A 58 3.21 16.85 6.63
CA PRO A 58 2.73 17.98 5.85
C PRO A 58 3.80 19.01 5.49
N ALA A 59 4.69 19.31 6.45
CA ALA A 59 5.77 20.28 6.30
C ALA A 59 6.77 19.92 5.19
N PHE A 60 6.96 18.63 4.90
CA PHE A 60 7.95 18.14 3.94
C PHE A 60 7.36 17.71 2.59
N ARG A 61 6.05 17.85 2.37
CA ARG A 61 5.44 17.40 1.10
C ARG A 61 6.08 18.04 -0.13
N ARG A 62 6.49 19.31 -0.03
CA ARG A 62 7.14 20.04 -1.13
C ARG A 62 8.56 19.55 -1.43
N SER A 63 9.30 19.08 -0.43
CA SER A 63 10.65 18.52 -0.63
C SER A 63 10.62 17.07 -1.14
N GLY A 64 9.45 16.43 -1.15
CA GLY A 64 9.26 15.11 -1.76
C GLY A 64 9.99 13.93 -1.10
N PRO A 65 10.11 13.83 0.24
CA PRO A 65 10.88 12.79 0.92
C PRO A 65 10.40 11.37 0.63
N ALA A 66 9.12 11.17 0.30
CA ALA A 66 8.61 9.86 -0.13
C ALA A 66 9.32 9.33 -1.38
N LYS A 67 9.77 10.20 -2.29
CA LYS A 67 10.55 9.78 -3.47
C LYS A 67 11.92 9.26 -3.06
N LEU A 68 12.60 9.97 -2.16
CA LEU A 68 13.88 9.54 -1.60
C LEU A 68 13.76 8.18 -0.91
N MET A 69 12.74 8.01 -0.09
CA MET A 69 12.43 6.74 0.58
C MET A 69 12.27 5.59 -0.42
N LEU A 70 11.48 5.78 -1.47
CA LEU A 70 11.25 4.73 -2.47
C LEU A 70 12.49 4.42 -3.32
N LEU A 71 13.32 5.43 -3.63
CA LEU A 71 14.59 5.21 -4.31
C LEU A 71 15.55 4.39 -3.44
N HIS A 72 15.67 4.73 -2.16
CA HIS A 72 16.48 3.97 -1.22
C HIS A 72 15.97 2.53 -1.08
N MET A 73 14.67 2.34 -0.88
CA MET A 73 14.09 1.01 -0.71
C MET A 73 14.15 0.16 -1.99
N ARG A 74 14.14 0.76 -3.18
CA ARG A 74 14.42 0.05 -4.43
C ARG A 74 15.81 -0.58 -4.41
N ASP A 75 16.81 0.18 -3.97
CA ASP A 75 18.19 -0.30 -3.92
C ASP A 75 18.38 -1.33 -2.81
N GLN A 76 17.81 -1.07 -1.64
CA GLN A 76 17.80 -2.02 -0.54
C GLN A 76 17.11 -3.34 -0.90
N ALA A 77 16.01 -3.29 -1.68
CA ALA A 77 15.30 -4.48 -2.16
C ALA A 77 16.24 -5.39 -2.95
N ARG A 78 17.00 -4.82 -3.89
CA ARG A 78 17.98 -5.58 -4.69
C ARG A 78 19.05 -6.21 -3.81
N ASP A 79 19.58 -5.46 -2.85
CA ASP A 79 20.63 -5.94 -1.95
C ASP A 79 20.13 -7.09 -1.05
N TRP A 80 18.83 -7.10 -0.72
CA TRP A 80 18.16 -8.19 -0.01
C TRP A 80 17.64 -9.30 -0.92
N GLY A 81 18.07 -9.35 -2.19
CA GLY A 81 17.72 -10.40 -3.13
C GLY A 81 16.29 -10.31 -3.68
N ALA A 82 15.57 -9.21 -3.48
CA ALA A 82 14.28 -8.98 -4.10
C ALA A 82 14.45 -8.50 -5.55
N GLY A 83 13.89 -9.25 -6.48
CA GLY A 83 13.94 -8.92 -7.92
C GLY A 83 12.98 -7.79 -8.31
N ARG A 84 11.98 -7.49 -7.47
CA ARG A 84 10.97 -6.46 -7.74
C ARG A 84 10.53 -5.73 -6.47
N LEU A 85 10.29 -4.43 -6.61
CA LEU A 85 9.55 -3.60 -5.65
C LEU A 85 8.15 -3.32 -6.21
N HIS A 86 7.12 -3.91 -5.60
CA HIS A 86 5.72 -3.75 -5.96
C HIS A 86 5.12 -2.53 -5.25
N LEU A 87 4.89 -1.46 -6.01
CA LEU A 87 4.35 -0.20 -5.48
C LEU A 87 2.83 -0.18 -5.29
N GLY A 88 2.11 -1.16 -5.85
CA GLY A 88 0.65 -1.16 -5.89
C GLY A 88 0.09 -0.29 -7.03
N GLY A 89 -1.24 -0.17 -7.07
CA GLY A 89 -1.95 0.69 -8.02
C GLY A 89 -2.51 1.96 -7.38
N GLY A 90 -3.40 2.63 -8.10
CA GLY A 90 -4.28 3.67 -7.55
C GLY A 90 -5.45 3.09 -6.76
N VAL A 91 -6.23 3.96 -6.13
CA VAL A 91 -7.38 3.58 -5.31
C VAL A 91 -8.43 2.92 -6.19
N GLY A 92 -8.89 1.71 -5.81
CA GLY A 92 -9.89 0.98 -6.60
C GLY A 92 -9.43 0.63 -8.03
N CYS A 93 -8.13 0.55 -8.27
CA CYS A 93 -7.52 0.40 -9.60
C CYS A 93 -7.71 1.62 -10.54
N ALA A 94 -8.06 2.80 -10.01
CA ALA A 94 -8.16 4.02 -10.80
C ALA A 94 -6.77 4.52 -11.25
N GLU A 95 -6.73 5.18 -12.40
CA GLU A 95 -5.57 5.97 -12.87
C GLU A 95 -5.58 7.35 -12.19
N ASP A 96 -5.43 7.34 -10.86
CA ASP A 96 -5.45 8.54 -10.00
C ASP A 96 -4.05 9.13 -9.77
N SER A 97 -3.97 10.18 -8.95
CA SER A 97 -2.68 10.82 -8.61
C SER A 97 -1.72 9.88 -7.87
N LEU A 98 -2.22 8.88 -7.15
CA LEU A 98 -1.40 7.87 -6.49
C LEU A 98 -0.81 6.89 -7.50
N ALA A 99 -1.60 6.45 -8.49
CA ALA A 99 -1.12 5.67 -9.62
C ALA A 99 -0.06 6.45 -10.40
N PHE A 100 -0.35 7.72 -10.75
CA PHE A 100 0.59 8.60 -11.45
C PHE A 100 1.92 8.75 -10.69
N PHE A 101 1.87 8.97 -9.38
CA PHE A 101 3.07 9.02 -8.53
C PHE A 101 3.92 7.74 -8.65
N LYS A 102 3.30 6.56 -8.57
CA LYS A 102 4.00 5.26 -8.62
C LYS A 102 4.57 4.96 -9.99
N GLN A 103 3.89 5.36 -11.06
CA GLN A 103 4.36 5.22 -12.44
C GLN A 103 5.64 6.00 -12.71
N GLY A 104 5.89 7.08 -11.97
CA GLY A 104 7.12 7.86 -12.07
C GLY A 104 8.39 7.07 -11.73
N PHE A 105 8.30 5.91 -11.07
CA PHE A 105 9.45 5.10 -10.67
C PHE A 105 9.80 3.99 -11.66
N SER A 106 8.88 3.56 -12.52
CA SER A 106 9.10 2.47 -13.47
C SER A 106 8.06 2.47 -14.59
N ARG A 107 8.50 2.11 -15.80
CA ARG A 107 7.61 1.83 -16.94
C ARG A 107 6.96 0.45 -16.87
N LEU A 108 7.43 -0.44 -15.98
CA LEU A 108 6.90 -1.79 -15.85
C LEU A 108 5.54 -1.78 -15.15
N ARG A 109 4.58 -2.51 -15.72
CA ARG A 109 3.28 -2.76 -15.10
C ARG A 109 2.99 -4.25 -15.06
N ALA A 110 2.37 -4.69 -13.97
CA ALA A 110 1.88 -6.05 -13.82
C ALA A 110 0.35 -6.04 -13.98
N ARG A 111 -0.19 -7.12 -14.56
CA ARG A 111 -1.63 -7.37 -14.56
C ARG A 111 -2.05 -7.69 -13.12
N PHE A 112 -2.99 -6.93 -12.58
CA PHE A 112 -3.67 -7.25 -11.33
C PHE A 112 -5.04 -7.83 -11.66
N SER A 113 -5.42 -8.91 -10.99
CA SER A 113 -6.72 -9.56 -11.20
C SER A 113 -7.20 -10.10 -9.87
N THR A 114 -8.48 -9.93 -9.60
CA THR A 114 -9.15 -10.46 -8.41
C THR A 114 -10.08 -11.60 -8.83
N TYR A 115 -10.31 -12.52 -7.91
CA TYR A 115 -11.29 -13.58 -8.09
C TYR A 115 -12.51 -13.30 -7.20
N ARG A 116 -13.71 -13.47 -7.76
CA ARG A 116 -14.98 -13.15 -7.10
C ARG A 116 -15.78 -14.44 -6.92
N MET A 117 -16.17 -14.74 -5.68
CA MET A 117 -16.90 -15.96 -5.35
C MET A 117 -17.94 -15.69 -4.27
N VAL A 118 -19.17 -16.13 -4.51
CA VAL A 118 -20.27 -16.08 -3.53
C VAL A 118 -20.48 -17.49 -2.99
N LEU A 119 -20.05 -17.72 -1.75
CA LEU A 119 -20.16 -19.03 -1.09
C LEU A 119 -21.56 -19.29 -0.52
N LEU A 120 -22.23 -18.24 -0.04
CA LEU A 120 -23.56 -18.32 0.58
C LEU A 120 -24.54 -17.38 -0.15
N PRO A 121 -25.18 -17.84 -1.25
CA PRO A 121 -26.00 -16.98 -2.09
C PRO A 121 -27.19 -16.33 -1.38
N ARG A 122 -27.75 -17.00 -0.36
CA ARG A 122 -28.83 -16.42 0.45
C ARG A 122 -28.35 -15.24 1.29
N VAL A 123 -27.31 -15.45 2.10
CA VAL A 123 -26.73 -14.39 2.95
C VAL A 123 -26.19 -13.24 2.10
N TYR A 124 -25.58 -13.55 0.96
CA TYR A 124 -25.10 -12.52 0.04
C TYR A 124 -26.23 -11.60 -0.44
N ARG A 125 -27.39 -12.17 -0.84
CA ARG A 125 -28.55 -11.37 -1.24
C ARG A 125 -29.12 -10.55 -0.08
N GLU A 126 -29.19 -11.12 1.12
CA GLU A 126 -29.66 -10.40 2.32
C GLU A 126 -28.75 -9.21 2.67
N LEU A 127 -27.43 -9.35 2.51
CA LEU A 127 -26.48 -8.25 2.75
C LEU A 127 -26.41 -7.24 1.61
N ALA A 128 -26.52 -7.70 0.36
CA ALA A 128 -26.42 -6.84 -0.82
C ALA A 128 -27.70 -6.03 -1.06
N GLY A 129 -28.86 -6.52 -0.62
CA GLY A 129 -30.14 -5.89 -0.91
C GLY A 129 -30.33 -5.69 -2.42
N ASP A 130 -30.80 -4.50 -2.80
CA ASP A 130 -31.03 -4.10 -4.19
C ASP A 130 -29.83 -3.36 -4.81
N LEU A 131 -28.62 -3.52 -4.26
CA LEU A 131 -27.42 -2.85 -4.79
C LEU A 131 -27.07 -3.39 -6.18
N GLU A 132 -27.14 -2.50 -7.18
CA GLU A 132 -26.72 -2.77 -8.56
C GLU A 132 -25.29 -2.25 -8.82
N GLY A 133 -24.56 -2.92 -9.73
CA GLY A 133 -23.26 -2.47 -10.22
C GLY A 133 -22.15 -3.53 -10.19
N ASP A 134 -20.96 -3.14 -10.66
CA ASP A 134 -19.80 -4.03 -10.83
C ASP A 134 -18.90 -4.16 -9.59
N PHE A 135 -19.21 -3.42 -8.52
CA PHE A 135 -18.46 -3.47 -7.27
C PHE A 135 -18.68 -4.81 -6.57
N PHE A 136 -17.59 -5.45 -6.13
CA PHE A 136 -17.67 -6.76 -5.48
C PHE A 136 -16.84 -6.80 -4.19
N PRO A 137 -17.40 -7.33 -3.09
CA PRO A 137 -18.80 -7.74 -2.95
C PRO A 137 -19.74 -6.53 -2.89
N ALA A 138 -20.95 -6.66 -3.46
CA ALA A 138 -21.89 -5.54 -3.60
C ALA A 138 -22.22 -4.86 -2.27
N TYR A 139 -22.41 -5.63 -1.19
CA TYR A 139 -22.68 -5.11 0.15
C TYR A 139 -21.53 -4.32 0.81
N ARG A 140 -20.37 -4.21 0.14
CA ARG A 140 -19.24 -3.35 0.56
C ARG A 140 -19.13 -2.09 -0.29
N HIS A 141 -20.13 -1.81 -1.13
CA HIS A 141 -20.16 -0.57 -1.90
C HIS A 141 -19.98 0.62 -0.94
N PRO A 142 -19.02 1.54 -1.21
CA PRO A 142 -18.79 2.71 -0.38
C PRO A 142 -19.97 3.69 -0.43
#